data_AF-A0AAV8Z0C9-F1
#
_entry.id   AF-A0AAV8Z0C9-F1
#
_cell.length_a   1.000
_cell.length_b   1.000
_cell.length_c   1.000
_cell.angle_alpha   90.00
_cell.angle_beta   90.00
_cell.angle_gamma   90.00
#
_symmetry.space_group_name_H-M   'P 1'
#
loop_
_entity.id
_entity.type
_entity.pdbx_description
1 polymer ?
#
loop_
_entity_poly.entity_id
_entity_poly.type
_entity_poly.pdbx_seq_one_letter_code
_entity_poly.pdbx_strand_id
1 'polypeptide(L)'
;MCAAASVNKWSDEEKATALVVALRGEALDILQTLTEDKHKDDRELVLHLEMRFGNKHLQQMYQVQLKGFHEQLGVQIFIDGIRDHETQQTLRLARCKTLNKALTTALEFDAVKQASKGHVRVRQIRTYDRINKDNEYQRSRNRSSPASTEKQYFNQVVDDFLKKLFAMRNDMNTKKSGRSFRQQNSLECWNCGERGHIRPRCPKLRGEAAPVQQEDHQETF
;
A
#
# COMPACT_ATOMS: atom_id res chain seq x y z
N MET A 1 3.78 35.36 16.23
CA MET A 1 3.45 36.74 16.61
C MET A 1 2.05 36.75 17.23
N CYS A 2 1.90 37.27 18.45
CA CYS A 2 0.63 37.28 19.18
C CYS A 2 -0.33 38.33 18.62
N ALA A 3 -1.56 37.91 18.27
CA ALA A 3 -2.62 38.79 17.77
C ALA A 3 -2.96 39.95 18.73
N ALA A 4 -2.79 39.75 20.04
CA ALA A 4 -2.99 40.77 21.06
C ALA A 4 -2.03 41.97 20.90
N ALA A 5 -0.76 41.73 20.56
CA ALA A 5 0.24 42.79 20.40
C ALA A 5 -0.04 43.65 19.16
N SER A 6 -0.55 43.04 18.07
CA SER A 6 -0.96 43.78 16.87
C SER A 6 -2.21 44.64 17.07
N VAL A 7 -3.16 44.18 17.90
CA VAL A 7 -4.39 44.93 18.20
C VAL A 7 -4.09 46.13 19.10
N ASN A 8 -3.17 45.98 20.06
CA ASN A 8 -2.86 47.02 21.03
C ASN A 8 -1.69 47.96 20.61
N LYS A 9 -1.08 47.74 19.45
CA LYS A 9 0.08 48.51 18.95
C LYS A 9 1.24 48.62 19.96
N TRP A 10 1.49 47.56 20.71
CA TRP A 10 2.53 47.56 21.73
C TRP A 10 3.92 47.83 21.16
N SER A 11 4.72 48.61 21.89
CA SER A 11 6.15 48.78 21.61
C SER A 11 6.92 47.48 21.92
N ASP A 12 8.15 47.35 21.41
CA ASP A 12 8.94 46.14 21.66
C ASP A 12 9.30 45.96 23.15
N GLU A 13 9.41 47.06 23.92
CA GLU A 13 9.58 47.06 25.38
C GLU A 13 8.31 46.60 26.12
N GLU A 14 7.13 47.04 25.66
CA GLU A 14 5.84 46.61 26.21
C GLU A 14 5.56 45.14 25.92
N LYS A 15 5.98 44.63 24.76
CA LYS A 15 5.90 43.20 24.44
C LYS A 15 6.82 42.38 25.34
N ALA A 16 8.07 42.83 25.55
CA ALA A 16 9.03 42.14 26.40
C ALA A 16 8.53 42.07 27.85
N THR A 17 8.06 43.18 28.41
CA THR A 17 7.49 43.22 29.76
C THR A 17 6.23 42.36 29.89
N ALA A 18 5.31 42.44 28.93
CA ALA A 18 4.13 41.57 28.91
C ALA A 18 4.48 40.09 28.80
N LEU A 19 5.50 39.74 27.99
CA LEU A 19 6.00 38.38 27.84
C LEU A 19 6.59 37.86 29.15
N VAL A 20 7.47 38.64 29.80
CA VAL A 20 8.07 38.30 31.10
C VAL A 20 6.99 38.05 32.16
N VAL A 21 5.96 38.90 32.24
CA VAL A 21 4.83 38.73 33.17
C VAL A 21 3.98 37.50 32.84
N ALA A 22 3.91 37.10 31.58
CA ALA A 22 3.17 35.94 31.14
C ALA A 22 3.94 34.61 31.34
N LEU A 23 5.27 34.64 31.50
CA LEU A 23 6.08 33.44 31.75
C LEU A 23 5.70 32.81 33.10
N ARG A 24 5.47 31.50 33.08
CA ARG A 24 5.09 30.71 34.25
C ARG A 24 5.80 29.36 34.23
N GLY A 25 6.02 28.79 35.41
CA GLY A 25 6.63 27.46 35.57
C GLY A 25 8.04 27.38 34.97
N GLU A 26 8.36 26.28 34.29
CA GLU A 26 9.67 26.05 33.68
C GLU A 26 10.06 27.15 32.69
N ALA A 27 9.10 27.84 32.06
CA ALA A 27 9.40 28.93 31.15
C ALA A 27 9.98 30.18 31.86
N LEU A 28 9.72 30.34 33.15
CA LEU A 28 10.31 31.41 33.98
C LEU A 28 11.81 31.21 34.20
N ASP A 29 12.29 29.95 34.26
CA ASP A 29 13.71 29.64 34.48
C ASP A 29 14.62 30.21 33.38
N ILE A 30 14.07 30.50 32.19
CA ILE A 30 14.82 31.15 31.10
C ILE A 30 15.34 32.53 31.52
N LEU A 31 14.63 33.23 32.40
CA LEU A 31 15.03 34.54 32.92
C LEU A 31 16.24 34.46 33.86
N GLN A 32 16.58 33.27 34.38
CA GLN A 32 17.79 33.08 35.19
C GLN A 32 19.04 32.90 34.32
N THR A 33 18.87 32.41 33.10
CA THR A 33 19.98 32.23 32.14
C THR A 33 20.31 33.50 31.35
N LEU A 34 19.43 34.50 31.40
CA LEU A 34 19.55 35.77 30.70
C LEU A 34 19.98 36.89 31.66
N THR A 35 20.76 37.85 31.16
CA THR A 35 21.09 39.07 31.90
C THR A 35 19.90 40.04 31.86
N GLU A 36 19.71 40.83 32.93
CA GLU A 36 18.57 41.75 33.06
C GLU A 36 18.43 42.75 31.90
N ASP A 37 19.53 43.13 31.27
CA ASP A 37 19.55 44.00 30.09
C ASP A 37 18.85 43.38 28.87
N LYS A 38 18.90 42.05 28.76
CA LYS A 38 18.30 41.29 27.66
C LYS A 38 16.81 41.02 27.88
N HIS A 39 16.28 41.25 29.08
CA HIS A 39 14.85 41.10 29.38
C HIS A 39 13.99 42.21 28.75
N LYS A 40 14.63 43.25 28.22
CA LYS A 40 13.96 44.36 27.54
C LYS A 40 13.74 44.11 26.05
N ASP A 41 14.43 43.12 25.46
CA ASP A 41 14.28 42.76 24.06
C ASP A 41 13.40 41.51 23.92
N ASP A 42 12.20 41.69 23.36
CA ASP A 42 11.24 40.63 23.06
C ASP A 42 11.86 39.55 22.16
N ARG A 43 12.78 39.94 21.26
CA ARG A 43 13.38 39.01 20.28
C ARG A 43 14.29 37.99 20.94
N GLU A 44 15.10 38.43 21.89
CA GLU A 44 16.04 37.55 22.60
C GLU A 44 15.28 36.58 23.52
N LEU A 45 14.20 37.05 24.16
CA LEU A 45 13.32 36.21 24.97
C LEU A 45 12.63 35.12 24.13
N VAL A 46 12.06 35.50 22.98
CA VAL A 46 11.45 34.55 22.04
C VAL A 46 12.49 33.57 21.51
N LEU A 47 13.70 34.02 21.17
CA LEU A 47 14.77 33.15 20.70
C LEU A 47 15.12 32.07 21.74
N HIS A 48 15.29 32.44 23.01
CA HIS A 48 15.60 31.44 24.04
C HIS A 48 14.42 30.51 24.36
N LEU A 49 13.18 31.01 24.31
CA LEU A 49 11.98 30.17 24.38
C LEU A 49 11.93 29.18 23.22
N GLU A 50 12.25 29.61 22.00
CA GLU A 50 12.34 28.74 20.83
C GLU A 50 13.51 27.77 20.91
N MET A 51 14.65 28.14 21.51
CA MET A 51 15.76 27.20 21.70
C MET A 51 15.42 26.10 22.71
N ARG A 52 14.69 26.44 23.79
CA ARG A 52 14.41 25.50 24.87
C ARG A 52 13.12 24.70 24.66
N PHE A 53 12.07 25.34 24.17
CA PHE A 53 10.75 24.74 23.97
C PHE A 53 10.31 24.69 22.51
N GLY A 54 11.14 25.18 21.58
CA GLY A 54 10.79 25.16 20.17
C GLY A 54 10.68 23.74 19.64
N ASN A 55 9.61 23.53 18.88
CA ASN A 55 9.33 22.23 18.28
C ASN A 55 10.18 21.94 17.04
N LYS A 56 11.12 22.83 16.66
CA LYS A 56 11.96 22.65 15.47
C LYS A 56 12.81 21.37 15.57
N HIS A 57 13.41 21.12 16.74
CA HIS A 57 14.17 19.89 16.97
C HIS A 57 13.26 18.66 16.95
N LEU A 58 12.08 18.74 17.59
CA LEU A 58 11.09 17.66 17.56
C LEU A 58 10.62 17.36 16.13
N GLN A 59 10.35 18.39 15.33
CA GLN A 59 9.98 18.24 13.92
C GLN A 59 11.10 17.57 13.12
N GLN A 60 12.36 17.94 13.34
CA GLN A 60 13.50 17.27 12.71
C GLN A 60 13.60 15.80 13.12
N MET A 61 13.42 15.49 14.41
CA MET A 61 13.39 14.12 14.92
C MET A 61 12.27 13.30 14.29
N TYR A 62 11.04 13.81 14.27
CA TYR A 62 9.91 13.15 13.61
C TYR A 62 10.15 12.94 12.12
N GLN A 63 10.73 13.91 11.42
CA GLN A 63 11.09 13.76 10.01
C GLN A 63 12.09 12.62 9.78
N VAL A 64 13.13 12.52 10.62
CA VAL A 64 14.13 11.45 10.51
C VAL A 64 13.50 10.08 10.79
N GLN A 65 12.67 9.98 11.83
CA GLN A 65 11.96 8.75 12.17
C GLN A 65 11.03 8.30 11.04
N LEU A 66 10.23 9.22 10.51
CA LEU A 66 9.32 8.94 9.39
C LEU A 66 10.08 8.50 8.15
N LYS A 67 11.17 9.19 7.78
CA LYS A 67 12.01 8.79 6.64
C LYS A 67 12.54 7.36 6.79
N GLY A 68 13.04 7.00 7.96
CA GLY A 68 13.51 5.64 8.24
C GLY A 68 12.41 4.58 8.10
N PHE A 69 11.21 4.87 8.62
CA PHE A 69 10.06 3.99 8.48
C PHE A 69 9.63 3.82 7.00
N HIS A 70 9.57 4.92 6.25
CA HIS A 70 9.24 4.89 4.83
C HIS A 70 10.27 4.11 4.01
N GLU A 71 11.56 4.23 4.30
CA GLU A 71 12.60 3.45 3.63
C GLU A 71 12.47 1.95 3.91
N GLN A 72 12.25 1.56 5.17
CA GLN A 72 12.07 0.15 5.54
C GLN A 72 10.83 -0.45 4.90
N LEU A 73 9.71 0.27 4.93
CA LEU A 73 8.47 -0.16 4.28
C LEU A 73 8.67 -0.27 2.77
N GLY A 74 9.36 0.69 2.15
CA GLY A 74 9.69 0.67 0.72
C GLY A 74 10.53 -0.55 0.34
N VAL A 75 11.54 -0.90 1.15
CA VAL A 75 12.36 -2.11 0.95
C VAL A 75 11.49 -3.37 1.05
N GLN A 76 10.61 -3.45 2.05
CA GLN A 76 9.75 -4.62 2.25
C GLN A 76 8.80 -4.84 1.07
N ILE A 77 8.10 -3.78 0.64
CA ILE A 77 7.20 -3.82 -0.52
C ILE A 77 7.97 -4.18 -1.79
N PHE A 78 9.18 -3.62 -1.98
CA PHE A 78 10.03 -3.97 -3.10
C PHE A 78 10.37 -5.46 -3.12
N ILE A 79 10.82 -6.02 -1.99
CA ILE A 79 11.14 -7.44 -1.86
C ILE A 79 9.91 -8.31 -2.11
N ASP A 80 8.75 -7.92 -1.59
CA ASP A 80 7.50 -8.69 -1.74
C ASP A 80 6.95 -8.63 -3.17
N GLY A 81 7.23 -7.55 -3.92
CA GLY A 81 6.86 -7.40 -5.33
C GLY A 81 7.75 -8.18 -6.32
N ILE A 82 8.89 -8.73 -5.89
CA ILE A 82 9.78 -9.50 -6.76
C ILE A 82 9.17 -10.87 -7.05
N ARG A 83 9.00 -11.18 -8.34
CA ARG A 83 8.46 -12.47 -8.82
C ARG A 83 9.44 -13.63 -8.68
N ASP A 84 10.74 -13.36 -8.84
CA ASP A 84 11.77 -14.41 -8.74
C ASP A 84 12.05 -14.74 -7.28
N HIS A 85 11.66 -15.95 -6.87
CA HIS A 85 11.79 -16.40 -5.49
C HIS A 85 13.26 -16.42 -5.02
N GLU A 86 14.20 -16.70 -5.92
CA GLU A 86 15.62 -16.78 -5.61
C GLU A 86 16.21 -15.40 -5.31
N THR A 87 15.90 -14.40 -6.14
CA THR A 87 16.27 -12.99 -5.89
C THR A 87 15.60 -12.47 -4.62
N GLN A 88 14.32 -12.80 -4.40
CA GLN A 88 13.58 -12.41 -3.21
C GLN A 88 14.24 -12.95 -1.92
N GLN A 89 14.58 -14.25 -1.89
CA GLN A 89 15.22 -14.87 -0.73
C GLN A 89 16.61 -14.28 -0.47
N THR A 90 17.39 -14.03 -1.54
CA THR A 90 18.70 -13.39 -1.44
C THR A 90 18.60 -12.00 -0.81
N LEU A 91 17.62 -11.19 -1.22
CA LEU A 91 17.40 -9.86 -0.66
C LEU A 91 16.92 -9.88 0.80
N ARG A 92 16.07 -10.85 1.17
CA ARG A 92 15.68 -11.05 2.58
C ARG A 92 16.87 -11.37 3.47
N LEU A 93 17.82 -12.16 2.96
CA LEU A 93 19.07 -12.47 3.66
C LEU A 93 20.03 -11.28 3.72
N ALA A 94 20.04 -10.43 2.69
CA ALA A 94 20.91 -9.26 2.59
C ALA A 94 20.56 -8.13 3.59
N ARG A 95 19.37 -8.15 4.21
CA ARG A 95 18.93 -7.19 5.24
C ARG A 95 19.16 -5.73 4.83
N CYS A 96 18.74 -5.37 3.63
CA CYS A 96 18.92 -4.01 3.11
C CYS A 96 18.15 -2.97 3.95
N LYS A 97 18.80 -1.86 4.28
CA LYS A 97 18.19 -0.75 5.05
C LYS A 97 17.59 0.34 4.17
N THR A 98 18.03 0.43 2.92
CA THR A 98 17.60 1.45 1.96
C THR A 98 17.17 0.77 0.66
N LEU A 99 16.21 1.41 -0.03
CA LEU A 99 15.70 0.91 -1.30
C LEU A 99 16.81 0.80 -2.36
N ASN A 100 17.72 1.78 -2.40
CA ASN A 100 18.84 1.78 -3.33
C ASN A 100 19.75 0.57 -3.13
N LYS A 101 20.05 0.19 -1.87
CA LYS A 101 20.88 -0.98 -1.61
C LYS A 101 20.18 -2.27 -2.04
N ALA A 102 18.88 -2.38 -1.78
CA ALA A 102 18.09 -3.52 -2.24
C ALA A 102 18.10 -3.64 -3.77
N LEU A 103 17.96 -2.52 -4.49
CA LEU A 103 17.98 -2.49 -5.94
C LEU A 103 19.36 -2.89 -6.50
N THR A 104 20.46 -2.33 -5.97
CA THR A 104 21.80 -2.71 -6.41
C THR A 104 22.07 -4.20 -6.17
N THR A 105 21.72 -4.72 -5.00
CA THR A 105 21.92 -6.15 -4.71
C THR A 105 21.06 -7.07 -5.59
N ALA A 106 19.85 -6.64 -5.97
CA ALA A 106 19.02 -7.38 -6.92
C ALA A 106 19.68 -7.43 -8.30
N LEU A 107 20.21 -6.31 -8.79
CA LEU A 107 20.93 -6.22 -10.07
C LEU A 107 22.22 -7.04 -10.07
N GLU A 108 22.98 -7.00 -8.97
CA GLU A 108 24.17 -7.84 -8.78
C GLU A 108 23.82 -9.32 -8.87
N PHE A 109 22.76 -9.74 -8.19
CA PHE A 109 22.29 -11.12 -8.22
C PHE A 109 21.84 -11.54 -9.62
N ASP A 110 21.08 -10.70 -10.33
CA ASP A 110 20.65 -10.98 -11.70
C ASP A 110 21.84 -11.12 -12.65
N ALA A 111 22.88 -10.29 -12.50
CA ALA A 111 24.11 -10.40 -13.28
C ALA A 111 24.84 -11.72 -13.01
N VAL A 112 24.97 -12.13 -11.74
CA VAL A 112 25.56 -13.42 -11.35
C VAL A 112 24.75 -14.59 -11.89
N LYS A 113 23.42 -14.52 -11.80
CA LYS A 113 22.50 -15.52 -12.33
C LYS A 113 22.60 -15.64 -13.86
N GLN A 114 22.81 -14.54 -14.57
CA GLN A 114 23.03 -14.56 -16.02
C GLN A 114 24.39 -15.17 -16.39
N ALA A 115 25.45 -14.84 -15.64
CA ALA A 115 26.79 -15.40 -15.88
C ALA A 115 26.86 -16.91 -15.58
N SER A 116 26.21 -17.35 -14.49
CA SER A 116 26.20 -18.77 -14.07
C SER A 116 25.39 -19.68 -15.01
N LYS A 117 24.38 -19.16 -15.71
CA LYS A 117 23.66 -19.89 -16.78
C LYS A 117 24.60 -20.39 -17.90
N GLY A 118 25.77 -19.78 -18.07
CA GLY A 118 26.77 -20.20 -19.06
C GLY A 118 27.49 -21.52 -18.74
N HIS A 119 27.45 -22.02 -17.50
CA HIS A 119 28.33 -23.12 -17.05
C HIS A 119 27.64 -24.49 -16.90
N VAL A 120 26.34 -24.62 -17.20
CA VAL A 120 25.61 -25.90 -17.08
C VAL A 120 25.16 -26.42 -18.44
N ARG A 121 26.12 -26.88 -19.26
CA ARG A 121 25.82 -27.88 -20.31
C ARG A 121 26.00 -29.28 -19.73
N VAL A 122 25.11 -29.67 -18.82
CA VAL A 122 25.02 -31.08 -18.42
C VAL A 122 24.39 -31.83 -19.59
N ARG A 123 25.16 -32.73 -20.21
CA ARG A 123 24.62 -33.72 -21.15
C ARG A 123 23.65 -34.61 -20.36
N GLN A 124 22.36 -34.32 -20.45
CA GLN A 124 21.33 -35.23 -19.94
C GLN A 124 21.40 -36.53 -20.75
N ILE A 125 21.74 -37.64 -20.09
CA ILE A 125 21.46 -38.98 -20.61
C ILE A 125 19.93 -39.07 -20.73
N ARG A 126 19.43 -39.19 -21.96
CA ARG A 126 18.01 -39.31 -22.25
C ARG A 126 17.53 -40.69 -21.81
N THR A 127 16.91 -40.80 -20.65
CA THR A 127 15.91 -41.84 -20.41
C THR A 127 14.54 -41.23 -20.71
N TYR A 128 13.72 -41.99 -21.44
CA TYR A 128 12.55 -41.58 -22.22
C TYR A 128 11.63 -40.54 -21.54
N ASP A 129 11.44 -39.39 -22.18
CA ASP A 129 10.14 -39.05 -22.74
C ASP A 129 10.26 -38.00 -23.85
N ARG A 130 9.58 -38.29 -24.96
CA ARG A 130 9.75 -37.68 -26.27
C ARG A 130 8.49 -36.87 -26.59
N ILE A 131 8.35 -35.66 -26.05
CA ILE A 131 7.37 -34.68 -26.55
C ILE A 131 8.00 -33.27 -26.55
N ASN A 132 8.19 -32.75 -27.77
CA ASN A 132 8.47 -31.37 -28.18
C ASN A 132 9.68 -30.62 -27.59
N LYS A 133 10.85 -30.81 -28.20
CA LYS A 133 12.05 -29.95 -28.05
C LYS A 133 12.43 -29.21 -29.34
N ASP A 134 11.44 -28.80 -30.15
CA ASP A 134 11.69 -28.06 -31.40
C ASP A 134 11.30 -26.57 -31.35
N ASN A 135 10.97 -26.01 -30.17
CA ASN A 135 10.53 -24.61 -30.06
C ASN A 135 11.51 -23.63 -29.37
N GLU A 136 12.76 -24.05 -29.08
CA GLU A 136 13.70 -23.22 -28.29
C GLU A 136 15.04 -22.91 -28.97
N TYR A 137 15.21 -23.20 -30.27
CA TYR A 137 16.43 -22.83 -31.01
C TYR A 137 16.19 -21.98 -32.27
N GLN A 138 14.96 -21.52 -32.51
CA GLN A 138 14.62 -20.60 -33.62
C GLN A 138 14.15 -19.20 -33.17
N ARG A 139 13.93 -18.97 -31.87
CA ARG A 139 13.49 -17.66 -31.34
C ARG A 139 14.59 -16.59 -31.29
N SER A 140 15.86 -16.96 -31.47
CA SER A 140 17.00 -16.04 -31.46
C SER A 140 17.34 -15.43 -32.83
N ARG A 141 16.58 -15.74 -33.90
CA ARG A 141 16.86 -15.22 -35.26
C ARG A 141 15.76 -14.44 -35.98
N ASN A 142 14.51 -14.47 -35.51
CA ASN A 142 13.42 -13.73 -36.18
C ASN A 142 13.03 -12.47 -35.39
N ARG A 143 13.81 -11.40 -35.59
CA ARG A 143 13.31 -10.03 -35.45
C ARG A 143 12.34 -9.76 -36.60
N SER A 144 11.06 -9.97 -36.33
CA SER A 144 9.99 -9.20 -36.95
C SER A 144 9.25 -8.53 -35.80
N SER A 145 9.23 -7.19 -35.80
CA SER A 145 8.81 -6.31 -34.71
C SER A 145 7.50 -6.73 -34.00
N PRO A 146 7.49 -6.99 -32.67
CA PRO A 146 6.27 -7.33 -31.93
C PRO A 146 5.72 -6.13 -31.14
N ALA A 147 5.91 -4.91 -31.63
CA ALA A 147 5.46 -3.69 -30.94
C ALA A 147 3.92 -3.54 -30.86
N SER A 148 3.16 -4.35 -31.60
CA SER A 148 1.70 -4.28 -31.69
C SER A 148 0.96 -5.22 -30.73
N THR A 149 1.45 -6.44 -30.48
CA THR A 149 0.67 -7.47 -29.77
C THR A 149 0.69 -7.31 -28.24
N GLU A 150 1.81 -6.87 -27.66
CA GLU A 150 1.91 -6.62 -26.21
C GLU A 150 1.17 -5.33 -25.81
N LYS A 151 1.24 -4.30 -26.66
CA LYS A 151 0.39 -3.10 -26.55
C LYS A 151 -1.10 -3.44 -26.73
N GLN A 152 -1.46 -4.38 -27.62
CA GLN A 152 -2.84 -4.82 -27.80
C GLN A 152 -3.40 -5.48 -26.54
N TYR A 153 -2.64 -6.36 -25.88
CA TYR A 153 -3.11 -7.00 -24.64
C TYR A 153 -3.21 -6.00 -23.48
N PHE A 154 -2.23 -5.10 -23.36
CA PHE A 154 -2.27 -4.04 -22.37
C PHE A 154 -3.45 -3.07 -22.60
N ASN A 155 -3.66 -2.63 -23.84
CA ASN A 155 -4.79 -1.77 -24.21
C ASN A 155 -6.13 -2.48 -24.00
N GLN A 156 -6.22 -3.78 -24.25
CA GLN A 156 -7.42 -4.57 -23.99
C GLN A 156 -7.75 -4.65 -22.50
N VAL A 157 -6.76 -4.87 -21.64
CA VAL A 157 -6.95 -4.92 -20.18
C VAL A 157 -7.33 -3.52 -19.63
N VAL A 158 -6.72 -2.46 -20.17
CA VAL A 158 -7.05 -1.07 -19.81
C VAL A 158 -8.46 -0.70 -20.28
N ASP A 159 -8.86 -1.06 -21.50
CA ASP A 159 -10.21 -0.83 -22.01
C ASP A 159 -11.28 -1.59 -21.21
N ASP A 160 -10.97 -2.82 -20.77
CA ASP A 160 -11.89 -3.62 -19.95
C ASP A 160 -12.03 -3.04 -18.54
N PHE A 161 -10.94 -2.51 -17.98
CA PHE A 161 -10.96 -1.79 -16.71
C PHE A 161 -11.73 -0.47 -16.80
N LEU A 162 -11.53 0.32 -17.87
CA LEU A 162 -12.26 1.56 -18.11
C LEU A 162 -13.75 1.32 -18.30
N LYS A 163 -14.15 0.29 -19.06
CA LYS A 163 -15.56 -0.11 -19.20
C LYS A 163 -16.19 -0.47 -17.86
N LYS A 164 -15.46 -1.15 -16.97
CA LYS A 164 -15.91 -1.47 -15.61
C LYS A 164 -16.12 -0.22 -14.75
N LEU A 165 -15.22 0.76 -14.85
CA LEU A 165 -15.36 2.04 -14.14
C LEU A 165 -16.52 2.88 -14.66
N PHE A 166 -16.75 2.92 -15.98
CA PHE A 166 -17.90 3.60 -16.57
C PHE A 166 -19.23 2.92 -16.22
N ALA A 167 -19.27 1.59 -16.17
CA ALA A 167 -20.44 0.85 -15.70
C ALA A 167 -20.75 1.15 -14.22
N MET A 168 -19.72 1.22 -13.36
CA MET A 168 -19.87 1.60 -11.94
C MET A 168 -20.37 3.05 -11.77
N ARG A 169 -19.91 3.97 -12.61
CA ARG A 169 -20.31 5.39 -12.57
C ARG A 169 -21.74 5.63 -13.07
N ASN A 170 -22.22 4.85 -14.04
CA ASN A 170 -23.61 4.92 -14.52
C ASN A 170 -24.61 4.28 -13.54
N ASP A 171 -24.18 3.29 -12.76
CA ASP A 171 -24.99 2.66 -11.70
C ASP A 171 -25.20 3.61 -10.50
N MET A 172 -24.27 4.55 -10.26
CA MET A 172 -24.41 5.61 -9.25
C MET A 172 -25.31 6.77 -9.69
N ASN A 173 -25.51 6.98 -11.00
CA ASN A 173 -26.35 8.08 -11.53
C ASN A 173 -27.82 7.68 -11.77
N THR A 174 -28.15 6.38 -11.69
CA THR A 174 -29.50 5.85 -11.91
C THR A 174 -30.28 5.56 -10.62
N LYS A 175 -29.63 5.63 -9.45
CA LYS A 175 -30.26 5.41 -8.13
C LYS A 175 -30.49 6.72 -7.37
N LYS A 176 -31.24 7.64 -7.98
CA LYS A 176 -32.12 8.57 -7.26
C LYS A 176 -33.57 8.19 -7.54
N SER A 177 -34.07 7.16 -6.85
CA SER A 177 -35.44 7.07 -6.33
C SER A 177 -35.72 5.66 -5.78
N GLY A 178 -36.50 5.59 -4.70
CA GLY A 178 -37.37 4.45 -4.44
C GLY A 178 -36.82 3.34 -3.55
N ARG A 179 -37.44 3.20 -2.37
CA ARG A 179 -37.29 2.10 -1.41
C ARG A 179 -37.68 0.75 -2.02
N SER A 180 -37.01 -0.34 -1.63
CA SER A 180 -37.66 -1.62 -1.27
C SER A 180 -36.67 -2.59 -0.60
N PHE A 181 -36.76 -2.65 0.71
CA PHE A 181 -36.40 -3.80 1.53
C PHE A 181 -37.45 -4.89 1.27
N ARG A 182 -37.20 -5.83 0.34
CA ARG A 182 -37.86 -7.15 0.20
C ARG A 182 -37.58 -7.71 -1.20
N GLN A 183 -36.53 -8.52 -1.32
CA GLN A 183 -36.56 -9.76 -2.10
C GLN A 183 -35.32 -10.60 -1.77
N GLN A 184 -35.60 -11.66 -1.02
CA GLN A 184 -34.66 -12.68 -0.60
C GLN A 184 -34.19 -13.52 -1.80
N ASN A 185 -32.87 -13.71 -1.87
CA ASN A 185 -32.20 -15.01 -1.87
C ASN A 185 -32.36 -15.94 -3.10
N SER A 186 -31.23 -16.30 -3.70
CA SER A 186 -31.00 -17.66 -4.19
C SER A 186 -29.56 -18.06 -3.93
N LEU A 187 -29.21 -18.31 -2.65
CA LEU A 187 -28.03 -19.13 -2.37
C LEU A 187 -28.30 -20.54 -2.92
N GLU A 188 -27.88 -20.72 -4.16
CA GLU A 188 -27.81 -21.99 -4.86
C GLU A 188 -26.58 -22.76 -4.36
N CYS A 189 -26.73 -24.08 -4.25
CA CYS A 189 -25.63 -24.93 -3.90
C CYS A 189 -24.61 -24.95 -5.04
N TRP A 190 -23.40 -24.45 -4.79
CA TRP A 190 -22.28 -24.38 -5.74
C TRP A 190 -21.61 -25.74 -6.03
N ASN A 191 -22.29 -26.84 -5.65
CA ASN A 191 -21.95 -28.20 -6.07
C ASN A 191 -23.06 -28.84 -6.93
N CYS A 192 -24.34 -28.52 -6.72
CA CYS A 192 -25.45 -29.17 -7.44
C CYS A 192 -26.48 -28.23 -8.07
N GLY A 193 -26.35 -26.92 -7.87
CA GLY A 193 -27.25 -25.90 -8.40
C GLY A 193 -28.59 -25.76 -7.67
N GLU A 194 -28.96 -26.67 -6.77
CA GLU A 194 -30.25 -26.62 -6.08
C GLU A 194 -30.28 -25.53 -4.99
N ARG A 195 -31.43 -24.85 -4.87
CA ARG A 195 -31.68 -23.79 -3.87
C ARG A 195 -32.05 -24.40 -2.52
N GLY A 196 -31.83 -23.65 -1.44
CA GLY A 196 -32.20 -24.07 -0.08
C GLY A 196 -31.08 -24.70 0.73
N HIS A 197 -29.90 -24.94 0.14
CA HIS A 197 -28.72 -25.40 0.86
C HIS A 197 -27.41 -24.90 0.21
N ILE A 198 -26.31 -24.98 0.95
CA ILE A 198 -24.94 -24.70 0.48
C ILE A 198 -24.12 -25.98 0.45
N ARG A 199 -23.01 -26.01 -0.31
CA ARG A 199 -22.15 -27.19 -0.53
C ARG A 199 -21.93 -28.09 0.72
N PRO A 200 -21.60 -27.58 1.92
CA PRO A 200 -21.36 -28.42 3.11
C PRO A 200 -22.58 -29.23 3.59
N ARG A 201 -23.79 -28.85 3.16
CA ARG A 201 -25.05 -29.52 3.47
C ARG A 201 -25.71 -30.16 2.24
N CYS A 202 -24.94 -30.37 1.17
CA CYS A 202 -25.46 -30.96 -0.06
C CYS A 202 -25.79 -32.45 0.13
N PRO A 203 -27.05 -32.87 -0.09
CA PRO A 203 -27.43 -34.28 0.00
C PRO A 203 -26.62 -35.16 -0.96
N LYS A 204 -26.31 -34.64 -2.15
CA LYS A 204 -25.52 -35.34 -3.19
C LYS A 204 -24.05 -35.56 -2.81
N LEU A 205 -23.51 -34.86 -1.80
CA LEU A 205 -22.15 -35.08 -1.31
C LEU A 205 -22.06 -36.13 -0.19
N ARG A 206 -23.16 -36.39 0.51
CA ARG A 206 -23.20 -37.33 1.63
C ARG A 206 -23.75 -38.71 1.30
N GLY A 207 -24.01 -38.97 0.02
CA GLY A 207 -24.25 -40.31 -0.52
C GLY A 207 -25.26 -41.15 0.26
N GLU A 208 -26.53 -40.71 0.34
CA GLU A 208 -27.72 -41.58 0.36
C GLU A 208 -29.04 -40.79 0.48
N ALA A 209 -30.00 -41.22 -0.37
CA ALA A 209 -31.46 -41.21 -0.27
C ALA A 209 -32.25 -39.91 0.08
N ALA A 210 -33.07 -39.46 -0.90
CA ALA A 210 -34.38 -38.82 -0.68
C ALA A 210 -35.32 -39.80 0.08
N PRO A 211 -36.51 -39.43 0.65
CA PRO A 211 -37.44 -38.38 0.20
C PRO A 211 -38.19 -37.65 1.34
N VAL A 212 -39.19 -36.81 1.03
CA VAL A 212 -40.60 -36.94 1.49
C VAL A 212 -41.42 -35.78 0.89
N GLN A 213 -42.53 -36.16 0.25
CA GLN A 213 -43.60 -35.33 -0.29
C GLN A 213 -44.41 -34.69 0.86
N GLN A 214 -44.84 -33.44 0.70
CA GLN A 214 -46.01 -32.91 1.40
C GLN A 214 -46.90 -32.24 0.35
N GLU A 215 -47.93 -32.98 -0.05
CA GLU A 215 -49.16 -32.43 -0.62
C GLU A 215 -49.86 -31.64 0.49
N ASP A 216 -50.36 -30.45 0.13
CA ASP A 216 -51.73 -30.03 0.36
C ASP A 216 -51.79 -28.52 0.17
N HIS A 217 -52.60 -28.08 -0.79
CA HIS A 217 -53.58 -26.99 -0.63
C HIS A 217 -54.38 -26.89 -1.93
N GLN A 218 -55.68 -27.18 -1.88
CA GLN A 218 -56.72 -26.16 -2.08
C GLN A 218 -58.12 -26.78 -2.04
N GLU A 219 -58.87 -26.46 -0.97
CA GLU A 219 -60.29 -26.16 -1.13
C GLU A 219 -60.42 -24.89 -1.98
N THR A 220 -61.27 -24.91 -3.01
CA THR A 220 -62.43 -24.00 -3.11
C THR A 220 -63.34 -24.38 -4.29
N PHE A 221 -64.65 -24.34 -3.99
CA PHE A 221 -65.86 -24.39 -4.83
C PHE A 221 -66.35 -25.73 -5.37
#